data_AF-A0A7Z3BKJ6-F1
#
_entry.id   AF-A0A7Z3BKJ6-F1
#
_cell.length_a   1.000
_cell.length_b   1.000
_cell.length_c   1.000
_cell.angle_alpha   90.00
_cell.angle_beta   90.00
_cell.angle_gamma   90.00
#
_symmetry.space_group_name_H-M   'P 1'
#
loop_
_entity.id
_entity.type
_entity.pdbx_description
1 polymer ?
#
loop_
_entity_poly.entity_id
_entity_poly.type
_entity_poly.pdbx_seq_one_letter_code
_entity_poly.pdbx_strand_id
1 'polypeptide(L)'
;MTRRSPLNSDFTIDIPPSSPHGKAPHERRDDIWLWFYLALRGKALYRSEALNPRTMSEQMAESIKSFRLSLEEIAVDQNRQMVSEGHITWISDCKRQLAWIQHRLNRDKRIRTPDIYSSALTEREMLVAKIDCSGSAPRDKESLVIGLKQDWDEQTRLDKQLSWVQEANEAGACRHVVEWVRKHQPEQEFPEPVPKTLQELLIASDAWTWSDVERKYCIATVRRLWRQKIRRQEAKGKKQYNFILSDKAIKRLDRFSKDHELSRARVLEILLQMEDEKDLYLKEQIRVLRGIDQ
;
A
#
# COMPACT_ATOMS: atom_id res chain seq x y z
N MET A 1 -27.93 -28.49 74.18
CA MET A 1 -28.52 -29.84 74.05
C MET A 1 -29.37 -29.86 72.79
N THR A 2 -28.81 -30.08 71.59
CA THR A 2 -28.56 -31.37 70.90
C THR A 2 -29.79 -32.25 70.65
N ARG A 3 -30.10 -32.47 69.36
CA ARG A 3 -30.47 -33.75 68.65
C ARG A 3 -31.19 -33.39 67.33
N ARG A 4 -31.00 -34.05 66.18
CA ARG A 4 -30.08 -35.11 65.70
C ARG A 4 -30.28 -35.26 64.16
N SER A 5 -29.16 -35.34 63.42
CA SER A 5 -28.85 -36.28 62.29
C SER A 5 -29.62 -36.25 60.95
N PRO A 6 -29.11 -36.86 59.83
CA PRO A 6 -27.75 -37.34 59.51
C PRO A 6 -27.22 -37.05 58.07
N LEU A 7 -25.94 -37.40 57.85
CA LEU A 7 -25.32 -37.99 56.64
C LEU A 7 -25.74 -37.49 55.25
N ASN A 8 -24.78 -36.91 54.52
CA ASN A 8 -24.36 -37.52 53.26
C ASN A 8 -22.86 -37.29 53.04
N SER A 9 -22.13 -38.40 53.03
CA SER A 9 -20.81 -38.52 52.44
C SER A 9 -20.94 -38.64 50.94
N ASP A 10 -19.82 -38.37 50.29
CA ASP A 10 -19.37 -38.97 49.04
C ASP A 10 -19.91 -38.46 47.71
N PHE A 11 -18.93 -37.87 47.00
CA PHE A 11 -18.61 -38.15 45.61
C PHE A 11 -19.72 -37.95 44.59
N THR A 12 -19.72 -36.78 43.99
CA THR A 12 -19.48 -36.63 42.55
C THR A 12 -19.39 -35.15 42.23
N ILE A 13 -18.28 -34.68 41.66
CA ILE A 13 -18.30 -34.08 40.31
C ILE A 13 -16.94 -34.36 39.69
N ASP A 14 -16.92 -35.31 38.75
CA ASP A 14 -15.94 -35.34 37.67
C ASP A 14 -16.02 -34.01 36.91
N ILE A 15 -15.09 -33.10 37.19
CA ILE A 15 -14.74 -32.02 36.27
C ILE A 15 -13.28 -32.25 35.90
N PRO A 16 -12.98 -32.70 34.67
CA PRO A 16 -11.60 -32.62 34.18
C PRO A 16 -11.20 -31.14 34.16
N PRO A 17 -9.93 -30.80 34.42
CA PRO A 17 -9.50 -29.40 34.44
C PRO A 17 -9.87 -28.78 33.10
N SER A 18 -10.78 -27.82 33.18
CA SER A 18 -11.23 -27.03 32.05
C SER A 18 -9.99 -26.38 31.43
N SER A 19 -9.82 -26.51 30.11
CA SER A 19 -9.01 -25.52 29.40
C SER A 19 -9.67 -24.16 29.65
N PRO A 20 -8.92 -23.14 30.10
CA PRO A 20 -9.51 -22.00 30.79
C PRO A 20 -10.20 -20.96 29.88
N HIS A 21 -10.59 -21.25 28.63
CA HIS A 21 -11.07 -20.18 27.74
C HIS A 21 -12.34 -20.49 26.95
N GLY A 22 -13.41 -19.78 27.35
CA GLY A 22 -14.52 -19.37 26.50
C GLY A 22 -14.09 -18.21 25.62
N LYS A 23 -14.42 -18.30 24.33
CA LYS A 23 -13.55 -17.82 23.24
C LYS A 23 -13.66 -16.33 22.90
N ALA A 24 -12.50 -15.69 22.79
CA ALA A 24 -12.26 -14.30 22.40
C ALA A 24 -11.08 -14.22 21.39
N PRO A 25 -10.89 -13.11 20.62
CA PRO A 25 -9.96 -13.03 19.48
C PRO A 25 -8.46 -13.20 19.75
N HIS A 26 -8.04 -13.44 21.00
CA HIS A 26 -6.63 -13.61 21.39
C HIS A 26 -6.14 -15.08 21.38
N GLU A 27 -7.03 -16.07 21.50
CA GLU A 27 -6.65 -17.50 21.58
C GLU A 27 -5.84 -17.98 20.37
N ARG A 28 -6.24 -17.58 19.16
CA ARG A 28 -5.59 -18.09 17.94
C ARG A 28 -4.14 -17.61 17.82
N ARG A 29 -3.84 -16.38 18.23
CA ARG A 29 -2.47 -15.85 18.20
C ARG A 29 -1.60 -16.53 19.25
N ASP A 30 -2.14 -16.78 20.44
CA ASP A 30 -1.47 -17.50 21.52
C ASP A 30 -1.16 -18.94 21.13
N ASP A 31 -2.13 -19.63 20.51
CA ASP A 31 -1.95 -20.98 19.98
C ASP A 31 -0.87 -21.03 18.89
N ILE A 32 -0.89 -20.07 17.96
CA ILE A 32 0.13 -19.93 16.91
C ILE A 32 1.51 -19.71 17.53
N TRP A 33 1.61 -18.80 18.50
CA TRP A 33 2.88 -18.55 19.20
C TRP A 33 3.38 -19.82 19.90
N LEU A 34 2.53 -20.50 20.66
CA LEU A 34 2.90 -21.70 21.41
C LEU A 34 3.34 -22.83 20.46
N TRP A 35 2.64 -23.01 19.34
CA TRP A 35 2.98 -23.97 18.30
C TRP A 35 4.41 -23.79 17.78
N PHE A 36 4.76 -22.56 17.39
CA PHE A 36 6.11 -22.27 16.90
C PHE A 36 7.14 -22.21 18.02
N TYR A 37 6.78 -21.74 19.21
CA TYR A 37 7.66 -21.72 20.37
C TYR A 37 8.18 -23.12 20.71
N LEU A 38 7.29 -24.13 20.72
CA LEU A 38 7.65 -25.52 20.96
C LEU A 38 8.53 -26.08 19.83
N ALA A 39 8.15 -25.81 18.58
CA ALA A 39 8.90 -26.28 17.41
C ALA A 39 10.32 -25.69 17.34
N LEU A 40 10.46 -24.37 17.51
CA LEU A 40 11.74 -23.66 17.44
C LEU A 40 12.72 -24.06 18.56
N ARG A 41 12.21 -24.61 19.67
CA ARG A 41 13.02 -25.16 20.78
C ARG A 41 13.31 -26.65 20.65
N GLY A 42 12.87 -27.30 19.57
CA GLY A 42 13.01 -28.74 19.38
C GLY A 42 12.19 -29.55 20.39
N LYS A 43 11.07 -28.99 20.87
CA LYS A 43 10.16 -29.58 21.86
C LYS A 43 8.78 -29.88 21.28
N ALA A 44 8.66 -29.97 19.96
CA ALA A 44 7.44 -30.37 19.28
C ALA A 44 7.51 -31.83 18.84
N LEU A 45 6.43 -32.58 19.09
CA LEU A 45 6.24 -33.94 18.54
C LEU A 45 5.53 -33.93 17.18
N TYR A 46 5.46 -32.76 16.55
CA TYR A 46 4.79 -32.50 15.29
C TYR A 46 5.69 -31.71 14.36
N ARG A 47 5.32 -31.68 13.07
CA ARG A 47 5.96 -30.83 12.08
C ARG A 47 5.37 -29.44 12.13
N SER A 48 6.21 -28.41 12.23
CA SER A 48 5.77 -27.03 12.44
C SER A 48 4.90 -26.50 11.29
N GLU A 49 5.14 -26.99 10.08
CA GLU A 49 4.46 -26.59 8.85
C GLU A 49 3.06 -27.19 8.76
N ALA A 50 2.83 -28.32 9.44
CA ALA A 50 1.59 -29.11 9.40
C ALA A 50 0.55 -28.63 10.43
N LEU A 51 0.53 -27.34 10.73
CA LEU A 51 -0.43 -26.72 11.65
C LEU A 51 -1.87 -27.07 11.22
N ASN A 52 -2.54 -27.86 12.05
CA ASN A 52 -3.93 -28.23 11.85
C ASN A 52 -4.75 -27.69 13.04
N PRO A 53 -5.59 -26.67 12.84
CA PRO A 53 -6.36 -26.06 13.93
C PRO A 53 -7.21 -27.03 14.75
N ARG A 54 -7.56 -28.20 14.19
CA ARG A 54 -8.38 -29.21 14.88
C ARG A 54 -7.60 -30.06 15.87
N THR A 55 -6.30 -30.27 15.63
CA THR A 55 -5.44 -31.16 16.43
C THR A 55 -4.36 -30.40 17.19
N MET A 56 -4.24 -29.09 16.96
CA MET A 56 -3.16 -28.26 17.48
C MET A 56 -3.02 -28.36 18.99
N SER A 57 -4.11 -28.16 19.72
CA SER A 57 -4.11 -28.16 21.19
C SER A 57 -3.71 -29.51 21.77
N GLU A 58 -4.19 -30.62 21.18
CA GLU A 58 -3.84 -31.98 21.61
C GLU A 58 -2.34 -32.26 21.41
N GLN A 59 -1.81 -31.89 20.25
CA GLN A 59 -0.39 -32.09 19.90
C GLN A 59 0.55 -31.22 20.74
N MET A 60 0.14 -29.97 21.03
CA MET A 60 0.87 -29.10 21.95
C MET A 60 0.86 -29.65 23.38
N ALA A 61 -0.30 -30.12 23.87
CA ALA A 61 -0.42 -30.72 25.20
C ALA A 61 0.44 -31.99 25.33
N GLU A 62 0.42 -32.85 24.31
CA GLU A 62 1.26 -34.07 24.26
C GLU A 62 2.76 -33.72 24.29
N SER A 63 3.16 -32.68 23.54
CA SER A 63 4.53 -32.19 23.51
C SER A 63 4.97 -31.65 24.88
N ILE A 64 4.16 -30.80 25.51
CA ILE A 64 4.41 -30.25 26.85
C ILE A 64 4.58 -31.37 27.88
N LYS A 65 3.68 -32.36 27.86
CA LYS A 65 3.72 -33.50 28.78
C LYS A 65 4.96 -34.37 28.56
N SER A 66 5.27 -34.70 27.30
CA SER A 66 6.37 -35.61 26.95
C SER A 66 7.75 -35.01 27.26
N PHE A 67 7.91 -33.71 27.04
CA PHE A 67 9.14 -32.98 27.38
C PHE A 67 9.16 -32.42 28.80
N ARG A 68 8.11 -32.66 29.60
CA ARG A 68 7.95 -32.18 30.98
C ARG A 68 8.18 -30.67 31.12
N LEU A 69 7.63 -29.90 30.20
CA LEU A 69 7.80 -28.45 30.20
C LEU A 69 6.97 -27.80 31.32
N SER A 70 7.54 -26.77 31.96
CA SER A 70 6.82 -25.99 32.97
C SER A 70 5.83 -25.01 32.31
N LEU A 71 4.56 -25.08 32.70
CA LEU A 71 3.55 -24.13 32.25
C LEU A 71 3.83 -22.70 32.75
N GLU A 72 4.44 -22.57 33.93
CA GLU A 72 4.84 -21.26 34.46
C GLU A 72 5.96 -20.64 33.62
N GLU A 73 6.95 -21.43 33.22
CA GLU A 73 8.03 -20.95 32.34
C GLU A 73 7.49 -20.57 30.95
N ILE A 74 6.57 -21.37 30.40
CA ILE A 74 5.90 -21.05 29.14
C ILE A 74 5.14 -19.74 29.26
N ALA A 75 4.36 -19.53 30.33
CA ALA A 75 3.63 -18.28 30.53
C ALA A 75 4.55 -17.06 30.71
N VAL A 76 5.68 -17.23 31.42
CA VAL A 76 6.71 -16.18 31.54
C VAL A 76 7.33 -15.87 30.17
N ASP A 77 7.65 -16.88 29.38
CA ASP A 77 8.21 -16.71 28.04
C ASP A 77 7.20 -16.10 27.07
N GLN A 78 5.92 -16.45 27.16
CA GLN A 78 4.84 -15.84 26.38
C GLN A 78 4.76 -14.35 26.65
N ASN A 79 4.69 -13.95 27.93
CA ASN A 79 4.66 -12.56 28.34
C ASN A 79 5.92 -11.78 27.94
N ARG A 80 7.07 -12.47 27.82
CA ARG A 80 8.33 -11.86 27.37
C ARG A 80 8.46 -11.79 25.86
N GLN A 81 7.81 -12.68 25.12
CA GLN A 81 8.04 -12.80 23.69
C GLN A 81 6.94 -12.14 22.86
N MET A 82 5.69 -12.22 23.28
CA MET A 82 4.59 -11.67 22.50
C MET A 82 4.53 -10.15 22.62
N VAL A 83 4.36 -9.50 21.48
CA VAL A 83 4.09 -8.05 21.44
C VAL A 83 2.67 -7.80 21.93
N SER A 84 2.46 -6.79 22.78
CA SER A 84 1.11 -6.47 23.25
C SER A 84 0.16 -6.18 22.09
N GLU A 85 -1.10 -6.61 22.22
CA GLU A 85 -2.08 -6.53 21.13
C GLU A 85 -2.29 -5.09 20.63
N GLY A 86 -2.29 -4.11 21.55
CA GLY A 86 -2.40 -2.69 21.21
C GLY A 86 -1.35 -2.22 20.21
N HIS A 87 -0.16 -2.84 20.19
CA HIS A 87 0.90 -2.52 19.25
C HIS A 87 0.83 -3.32 17.94
N ILE A 88 0.07 -4.42 17.84
CA ILE A 88 0.00 -5.27 16.62
C ILE A 88 -1.23 -4.98 15.75
N THR A 89 -2.32 -4.48 16.34
CA THR A 89 -3.60 -4.25 15.63
C THR A 89 -3.54 -3.37 14.37
N TRP A 90 -2.52 -2.51 14.22
CA TRP A 90 -2.35 -1.68 13.01
C TRP A 90 -1.86 -2.47 11.79
N ILE A 91 -1.28 -3.66 11.99
CA ILE A 91 -0.92 -4.57 10.91
C ILE A 91 -2.22 -5.19 10.40
N SER A 92 -2.56 -4.89 9.15
CA SER A 92 -3.79 -5.34 8.47
C SER A 92 -3.50 -6.49 7.50
N ASP A 93 -4.53 -7.04 6.87
CA ASP A 93 -4.40 -8.02 5.78
C ASP A 93 -4.07 -7.38 4.41
N CYS A 94 -3.69 -6.09 4.39
CA CYS A 94 -3.28 -5.42 3.16
C CYS A 94 -1.96 -6.02 2.64
N LYS A 95 -2.02 -6.69 1.47
CA LYS A 95 -0.85 -7.33 0.83
C LYS A 95 0.38 -6.43 0.71
N ARG A 96 0.19 -5.16 0.33
CA ARG A 96 1.29 -4.20 0.22
C ARG A 96 1.93 -3.92 1.59
N GLN A 97 1.12 -3.69 2.62
CA GLN A 97 1.62 -3.47 3.98
C GLN A 97 2.39 -4.68 4.48
N LEU A 98 1.85 -5.89 4.30
CA LEU A 98 2.52 -7.13 4.70
C LEU A 98 3.85 -7.34 3.98
N ALA A 99 3.90 -7.12 2.66
CA ALA A 99 5.12 -7.18 1.88
C ALA A 99 6.15 -6.14 2.32
N TRP A 100 5.70 -4.90 2.59
CA TRP A 100 6.55 -3.82 3.08
C TRP A 100 7.16 -4.16 4.45
N ILE A 101 6.36 -4.65 5.40
CA ILE A 101 6.85 -5.06 6.73
C ILE A 101 7.85 -6.22 6.58
N GLN A 102 7.51 -7.24 5.80
CA GLN A 102 8.41 -8.38 5.57
C GLN A 102 9.75 -7.94 4.98
N HIS A 103 9.75 -7.00 4.03
CA HIS A 103 10.98 -6.44 3.46
C HIS A 103 11.80 -5.66 4.51
N ARG A 104 11.15 -4.84 5.35
CA ARG A 104 11.80 -4.11 6.44
C ARG A 104 12.45 -5.06 7.45
N LEU A 105 11.75 -6.11 7.86
CA LEU A 105 12.26 -7.13 8.78
C LEU A 105 13.48 -7.85 8.17
N ASN A 106 13.46 -8.18 6.88
CA ASN A 106 14.56 -8.86 6.21
C ASN A 106 15.80 -7.97 6.03
N ARG A 107 15.61 -6.64 5.93
CA ARG A 107 16.71 -5.68 5.73
C ARG A 107 17.46 -5.38 7.02
N ASP A 108 16.79 -5.39 8.17
CA ASP A 108 17.44 -5.15 9.46
C ASP A 108 18.09 -6.43 10.00
N LYS A 109 19.38 -6.59 9.73
CA LYS A 109 20.18 -7.74 10.18
C LYS A 109 20.23 -7.93 11.70
N ARG A 110 19.82 -6.92 12.50
CA ARG A 110 19.72 -7.04 13.95
C ARG A 110 18.51 -7.86 14.36
N ILE A 111 17.50 -7.96 13.51
CA ILE A 111 16.29 -8.74 13.73
C ILE A 111 16.52 -10.14 13.20
N ARG A 112 16.61 -11.11 14.10
CA ARG A 112 16.61 -12.53 13.71
C ARG A 112 15.19 -13.06 13.77
N THR A 113 14.51 -13.02 12.62
CA THR A 113 13.20 -13.68 12.47
C THR A 113 13.39 -15.17 12.21
N PRO A 114 12.67 -16.06 12.89
CA PRO A 114 12.67 -17.47 12.57
C PRO A 114 12.07 -17.73 11.18
N ASP A 115 12.50 -18.82 10.55
CA ASP A 115 11.88 -19.31 9.33
C ASP A 115 10.57 -20.03 9.68
N ILE A 116 9.49 -19.25 9.74
CA ILE A 116 8.14 -19.74 10.01
C ILE A 116 7.38 -19.80 8.69
N TYR A 117 6.86 -21.00 8.39
CA TYR A 117 5.98 -21.25 7.26
C TYR A 117 4.91 -22.27 7.64
N SER A 118 3.66 -21.98 7.26
CA SER A 118 2.57 -22.96 7.28
C SER A 118 1.49 -22.53 6.30
N SER A 119 0.96 -23.47 5.52
CA SER A 119 -0.15 -23.23 4.60
C SER A 119 -1.49 -22.98 5.30
N ALA A 120 -1.58 -23.24 6.61
CA ALA A 120 -2.77 -23.04 7.41
C ALA A 120 -2.87 -21.63 8.03
N LEU A 121 -1.83 -20.80 7.85
CA LEU A 121 -1.79 -19.42 8.34
C LEU A 121 -2.03 -18.43 7.21
N THR A 122 -2.68 -17.32 7.53
CA THR A 122 -2.68 -16.16 6.62
C THR A 122 -1.28 -15.53 6.57
N GLU A 123 -1.01 -14.74 5.53
CA GLU A 123 0.24 -13.98 5.43
C GLU A 123 0.46 -13.07 6.66
N ARG A 124 -0.62 -12.46 7.15
CA ARG A 124 -0.61 -11.64 8.35
C ARG A 124 -0.26 -12.46 9.60
N GLU A 125 -0.91 -13.60 9.79
CA GLU A 125 -0.64 -14.50 10.93
C GLU A 125 0.81 -14.99 10.92
N MET A 126 1.31 -15.38 9.76
CA MET A 126 2.70 -15.80 9.59
C MET A 126 3.68 -14.67 9.93
N LEU A 127 3.40 -13.44 9.49
CA LEU A 127 4.23 -12.28 9.79
C LEU A 127 4.23 -11.92 11.29
N VAL A 128 3.06 -11.93 11.93
CA VAL A 128 2.93 -11.70 13.37
C VAL A 128 3.66 -12.79 14.17
N ALA A 129 3.52 -14.06 13.77
CA ALA A 129 4.23 -15.17 14.39
C ALA A 129 5.76 -15.00 14.32
N LYS A 130 6.29 -14.54 13.17
CA LYS A 130 7.73 -14.23 13.02
C LYS A 130 8.18 -13.13 13.96
N ILE A 131 7.35 -12.10 14.16
CA ILE A 131 7.65 -11.00 15.10
C ILE A 131 7.65 -11.53 16.54
N ASP A 132 6.58 -12.22 16.96
CA ASP A 132 6.42 -12.73 18.33
C ASP A 132 7.52 -13.74 18.69
N CYS A 133 7.85 -14.64 17.76
CA CYS A 133 8.88 -15.67 17.94
C CYS A 133 10.31 -15.16 17.65
N SER A 134 10.51 -13.88 17.32
CA SER A 134 11.86 -13.34 17.13
C SER A 134 12.63 -13.21 18.45
N GLY A 135 13.94 -13.45 18.39
CA GLY A 135 14.83 -13.58 19.56
C GLY A 135 15.17 -12.29 20.31
N SER A 136 14.47 -11.18 20.04
CA SER A 136 14.70 -9.88 20.69
C SER A 136 13.94 -9.77 22.01
N ALA A 137 14.43 -8.93 22.94
CA ALA A 137 13.73 -8.65 24.20
C ALA A 137 12.38 -7.96 23.94
N PRO A 138 11.37 -8.11 24.83
CA PRO A 138 10.03 -7.56 24.61
C PRO A 138 10.04 -6.05 24.35
N ARG A 139 10.80 -5.28 25.13
CA ARG A 139 10.91 -3.82 24.93
C ARG A 139 11.48 -3.46 23.56
N ASP A 140 12.41 -4.25 23.05
CA ASP A 140 13.00 -4.04 21.73
C ASP A 140 12.00 -4.39 20.63
N LYS A 141 11.18 -5.43 20.84
CA LYS A 141 10.12 -5.84 19.89
C LYS A 141 8.97 -4.85 19.83
N GLU A 142 8.51 -4.35 20.98
CA GLU A 142 7.50 -3.28 21.00
C GLU A 142 8.03 -2.03 20.31
N SER A 143 9.26 -1.62 20.64
CA SER A 143 9.91 -0.47 20.00
C SER A 143 10.06 -0.67 18.48
N LEU A 144 10.40 -1.89 18.05
CA LEU A 144 10.45 -2.26 16.64
C LEU A 144 9.07 -2.11 15.97
N VAL A 145 8.02 -2.67 16.55
CA VAL A 145 6.66 -2.63 15.98
C VAL A 145 6.11 -1.20 15.97
N ILE A 146 6.39 -0.40 17.00
CA ILE A 146 6.06 1.03 17.05
C ILE A 146 6.81 1.79 15.94
N GLY A 147 8.11 1.53 15.76
CA GLY A 147 8.89 2.13 14.69
C GLY A 147 8.37 1.75 13.30
N LEU A 148 8.06 0.47 13.07
CA LEU A 148 7.45 0.00 11.82
C LEU A 148 6.13 0.71 11.52
N LYS A 149 5.30 0.97 12.54
CA LYS A 149 4.06 1.72 12.38
C LYS A 149 4.32 3.15 11.93
N GLN A 150 5.23 3.84 12.62
CA GLN A 150 5.59 5.23 12.29
C GLN A 150 6.14 5.35 10.87
N ASP A 151 7.04 4.44 10.50
CA ASP A 151 7.61 4.36 9.15
C ASP A 151 6.54 4.06 8.09
N TRP A 152 5.56 3.21 8.40
CA TRP A 152 4.44 2.91 7.50
C TRP A 152 3.49 4.10 7.33
N ASP A 153 3.18 4.82 8.41
CA ASP A 153 2.36 6.02 8.39
C ASP A 153 3.03 7.12 7.55
N GLU A 154 4.35 7.29 7.72
CA GLU A 154 5.14 8.22 6.91
C GLU A 154 5.19 7.80 5.43
N GLN A 155 5.44 6.51 5.15
CA GLN A 155 5.39 5.98 3.78
C GLN A 155 4.04 6.27 3.12
N THR A 156 2.93 6.00 3.81
CA THR A 156 1.57 6.25 3.31
C THR A 156 1.31 7.74 3.08
N ARG A 157 1.90 8.62 3.90
CA ARG A 157 1.84 10.07 3.71
C ARG A 157 2.62 10.50 2.46
N LEU A 158 3.80 9.92 2.23
CA LEU A 158 4.63 10.19 1.05
C LEU A 158 4.02 9.67 -0.25
N ASP A 159 3.26 8.58 -0.20
CA ASP A 159 2.58 8.02 -1.37
C ASP A 159 1.62 9.02 -2.04
N LYS A 160 1.07 9.97 -1.27
CA LYS A 160 0.22 11.06 -1.80
C LYS A 160 0.94 11.90 -2.87
N GLN A 161 2.27 11.92 -2.88
CA GLN A 161 3.04 12.62 -3.90
C GLN A 161 2.91 11.99 -5.29
N LEU A 162 2.53 10.71 -5.37
CA LEU A 162 2.30 9.98 -6.63
C LEU A 162 0.83 9.96 -7.07
N SER A 163 -0.08 10.63 -6.34
CA SER A 163 -1.52 10.61 -6.68
C SER A 163 -1.82 11.14 -8.09
N TRP A 164 -0.97 12.03 -8.62
CA TRP A 164 -1.12 12.59 -9.96
C TRP A 164 -0.99 11.57 -11.09
N VAL A 165 -0.44 10.38 -10.81
CA VAL A 165 -0.31 9.29 -11.79
C VAL A 165 -1.68 8.85 -12.32
N GLN A 166 -2.74 9.01 -11.53
CA GLN A 166 -4.11 8.67 -11.90
C GLN A 166 -4.81 9.72 -12.80
N GLU A 167 -4.21 10.90 -13.04
CA GLU A 167 -4.90 12.05 -13.67
C GLU A 167 -5.27 11.85 -15.17
N ALA A 168 -4.72 10.86 -15.89
CA ALA A 168 -5.08 10.63 -17.31
C ALA A 168 -4.75 9.22 -17.83
N ASN A 169 -3.46 8.95 -18.04
CA ASN A 169 -2.95 7.68 -18.56
C ASN A 169 -2.03 7.06 -17.51
N GLU A 170 -2.63 6.30 -16.61
CA GLU A 170 -1.97 5.72 -15.44
C GLU A 170 -0.79 4.83 -15.83
N ALA A 171 -0.99 3.91 -16.78
CA ALA A 171 0.07 3.02 -17.26
C ALA A 171 1.21 3.79 -17.94
N GLY A 172 0.89 4.84 -18.70
CA GLY A 172 1.88 5.72 -19.32
C GLY A 172 2.67 6.53 -18.30
N ALA A 173 2.00 7.05 -17.27
CA ALA A 173 2.62 7.79 -16.17
C ALA A 173 3.51 6.88 -15.30
N CYS A 174 3.04 5.67 -14.96
CA CYS A 174 3.82 4.67 -14.24
C CYS A 174 5.10 4.31 -14.99
N ARG A 175 4.98 4.01 -16.29
CA ARG A 175 6.15 3.76 -17.15
C ARG A 175 7.10 4.95 -17.16
N HIS A 176 6.58 6.18 -17.25
CA HIS A 176 7.41 7.38 -17.27
C HIS A 176 8.18 7.57 -15.95
N VAL A 177 7.57 7.26 -14.81
CA VAL A 177 8.24 7.26 -13.50
C VAL A 177 9.37 6.25 -13.50
N VAL A 178 9.09 4.99 -13.83
CA VAL A 178 10.08 3.91 -13.79
C VAL A 178 11.24 4.16 -14.76
N GLU A 179 10.96 4.59 -16.00
CA GLU A 179 12.00 4.94 -16.97
C GLU A 179 12.87 6.10 -16.49
N TRP A 180 12.28 7.13 -15.87
CA TRP A 180 13.06 8.25 -15.36
C TRP A 180 13.93 7.83 -14.18
N VAL A 181 13.40 7.06 -13.23
CA VAL A 181 14.16 6.56 -12.08
C VAL A 181 15.29 5.65 -12.57
N ARG A 182 15.00 4.70 -13.46
CA ARG A 182 16.00 3.80 -14.06
C ARG A 182 17.15 4.53 -14.73
N LYS A 183 16.88 5.68 -15.34
CA LYS A 183 17.92 6.50 -15.98
C LYS A 183 18.79 7.26 -14.97
N HIS A 184 18.22 7.75 -13.88
CA HIS A 184 18.93 8.66 -12.95
C HIS A 184 19.40 7.98 -11.67
N GLN A 185 18.89 6.78 -11.39
CA GLN A 185 19.19 5.97 -10.22
C GLN A 185 19.22 4.48 -10.62
N PRO A 186 20.18 4.08 -11.47
CA PRO A 186 20.26 2.71 -12.01
C PRO A 186 20.53 1.64 -10.93
N GLU A 187 21.00 2.03 -9.75
CA GLU A 187 21.27 1.15 -8.61
C GLU A 187 20.01 0.63 -7.90
N GLN A 188 18.84 1.21 -8.19
CA GLN A 188 17.59 0.79 -7.59
C GLN A 188 17.10 -0.53 -8.19
N GLU A 189 16.33 -1.29 -7.41
CA GLU A 189 15.65 -2.46 -7.93
C GLU A 189 14.43 -2.03 -8.76
N PHE A 190 14.34 -2.53 -9.99
CA PHE A 190 13.25 -2.21 -10.90
C PHE A 190 12.31 -3.40 -11.09
N PRO A 191 10.99 -3.20 -10.98
CA PRO A 191 10.03 -4.25 -11.22
C PRO A 191 10.04 -4.67 -12.70
N GLU A 192 9.99 -5.98 -12.93
CA GLU A 192 9.67 -6.56 -14.23
C GLU A 192 8.47 -7.51 -14.04
N PRO A 193 7.30 -7.23 -14.65
CA PRO A 193 7.03 -6.17 -15.63
C PRO A 193 6.89 -4.77 -15.02
N VAL A 194 7.04 -3.75 -15.86
CA VAL A 194 6.82 -2.34 -15.48
C VAL A 194 5.37 -2.12 -14.97
N PRO A 195 5.20 -1.46 -13.80
CA PRO A 195 3.91 -1.08 -13.24
C PRO A 195 2.99 -0.39 -14.23
N LYS A 196 1.72 -0.77 -14.20
CA LYS A 196 0.64 -0.20 -15.00
C LYS A 196 -0.38 0.57 -14.14
N THR A 197 -0.37 0.35 -12.84
CA THR A 197 -1.26 1.00 -11.87
C THR A 197 -0.45 1.72 -10.79
N LEU A 198 -1.07 2.70 -10.13
CA LEU A 198 -0.52 3.40 -8.99
C LEU A 198 -0.19 2.40 -7.87
N GLN A 199 -1.04 1.41 -7.61
CA GLN A 199 -0.77 0.41 -6.57
C GLN A 199 0.48 -0.41 -6.88
N GLU A 200 0.66 -0.87 -8.12
CA GLU A 200 1.89 -1.56 -8.54
C GLU A 200 3.12 -0.65 -8.45
N LEU A 201 2.98 0.62 -8.83
CA LEU A 201 4.07 1.60 -8.74
C LEU A 201 4.47 1.86 -7.29
N LEU A 202 3.49 1.95 -6.40
CA LEU A 202 3.70 2.15 -4.98
C LEU A 202 4.42 0.95 -4.34
N ILE A 203 3.99 -0.28 -4.65
CA ILE A 203 4.68 -1.51 -4.23
C ILE A 203 6.13 -1.52 -4.73
N ALA A 204 6.37 -1.17 -6.00
CA ALA A 204 7.71 -1.10 -6.56
C ALA A 204 8.56 -0.03 -5.87
N SER A 205 7.97 1.12 -5.55
CA SER A 205 8.67 2.23 -4.93
C SER A 205 9.08 1.99 -3.49
N ASP A 206 8.45 1.03 -2.81
CA ASP A 206 8.76 0.66 -1.43
C ASP A 206 10.15 -0.02 -1.30
N ALA A 207 10.67 -0.59 -2.39
CA ALA A 207 12.02 -1.16 -2.44
C ALA A 207 13.12 -0.11 -2.70
N TRP A 208 12.74 1.10 -3.14
CA TRP A 208 13.70 2.13 -3.49
C TRP A 208 14.32 2.79 -2.25
N THR A 209 15.60 3.11 -2.35
CA THR A 209 16.45 3.54 -1.23
C THR A 209 16.65 5.06 -1.18
N TRP A 210 15.60 5.82 -1.44
CA TRP A 210 15.66 7.29 -1.46
C TRP A 210 15.59 7.89 -0.06
N SER A 211 16.32 8.99 0.16
CA SER A 211 15.96 9.92 1.23
C SER A 211 14.64 10.65 0.90
N ASP A 212 13.96 11.19 1.91
CA ASP A 212 12.72 11.94 1.72
C ASP A 212 12.89 13.13 0.76
N VAL A 213 14.04 13.80 0.84
CA VAL A 213 14.38 14.95 -0.01
C VAL A 213 14.54 14.51 -1.46
N GLU A 214 15.29 13.44 -1.71
CA GLU A 214 15.47 12.87 -3.05
C GLU A 214 14.14 12.40 -3.63
N ARG A 215 13.36 11.63 -2.85
CA ARG A 215 12.04 11.16 -3.26
C ARG A 215 11.16 12.32 -3.71
N LYS A 216 11.04 13.36 -2.88
CA LYS A 216 10.23 14.54 -3.19
C LYS A 216 10.71 15.26 -4.45
N TYR A 217 12.01 15.43 -4.60
CA TYR A 217 12.61 16.07 -5.77
C TYR A 217 12.37 15.25 -7.05
N CYS A 218 12.61 13.94 -7.01
CA CYS A 218 12.41 13.02 -8.12
C CYS A 218 10.95 13.00 -8.56
N ILE A 219 10.00 12.80 -7.63
CA ILE A 219 8.56 12.76 -7.95
C ILE A 219 8.09 14.09 -8.55
N ALA A 220 8.49 15.23 -7.98
CA ALA A 220 8.13 16.54 -8.51
C ALA A 220 8.70 16.78 -9.92
N THR A 221 9.94 16.35 -10.17
CA THR A 221 10.61 16.46 -11.46
C THR A 221 9.90 15.61 -12.52
N VAL A 222 9.63 14.34 -12.21
CA VAL A 222 8.92 13.43 -13.12
C VAL A 222 7.52 13.94 -13.43
N ARG A 223 6.78 14.43 -12.43
CA ARG A 223 5.45 15.02 -12.64
C ARG A 223 5.50 16.18 -13.63
N ARG A 224 6.48 17.09 -13.48
CA ARG A 224 6.65 18.24 -14.38
C ARG A 224 6.94 17.78 -15.81
N LEU A 225 7.84 16.81 -15.98
CA LEU A 225 8.20 16.28 -17.28
C LEU A 225 7.03 15.54 -17.95
N TRP A 226 6.27 14.77 -17.18
CA TRP A 226 5.04 14.12 -17.65
C TRP A 226 4.03 15.14 -18.19
N ARG A 227 3.73 16.18 -17.40
CA ARG A 227 2.80 17.25 -17.82
C ARG A 227 3.30 17.97 -19.07
N GLN A 228 4.60 18.20 -19.19
CA GLN A 228 5.18 18.79 -20.40
C GLN A 228 5.02 17.85 -21.61
N LYS A 229 5.22 16.54 -21.43
CA LYS A 229 5.03 15.54 -22.49
C LYS A 229 3.58 15.51 -22.98
N ILE A 230 2.62 15.47 -22.06
CA ILE A 230 1.18 15.50 -22.39
C ILE A 230 0.83 16.79 -23.14
N ARG A 231 1.23 17.96 -22.64
CA ARG A 231 0.99 19.24 -23.32
C ARG A 231 1.58 19.28 -24.74
N ARG A 232 2.78 18.73 -24.95
CA ARG A 232 3.40 18.66 -26.28
C ARG A 232 2.65 17.71 -27.21
N GLN A 233 2.10 16.61 -26.69
CA GLN A 233 1.26 15.71 -27.47
C GLN A 233 -0.06 16.37 -27.86
N GLU A 234 -0.72 17.08 -26.94
CA GLU A 234 -1.97 17.82 -27.19
C GLU A 234 -1.79 19.01 -28.14
N ALA A 235 -0.59 19.62 -28.16
CA ALA A 235 -0.23 20.69 -29.06
C ALA A 235 0.24 20.21 -30.44
N LYS A 236 0.40 18.89 -30.66
CA LYS A 236 0.82 18.36 -31.97
C LYS A 236 -0.24 18.71 -33.02
N GLY A 237 0.16 19.44 -34.07
CA GLY A 237 -0.74 19.95 -35.10
C GLY A 237 -1.37 21.32 -34.79
N LYS A 238 -1.19 21.85 -33.58
CA LYS A 238 -1.62 23.20 -33.18
C LYS A 238 -0.41 24.13 -33.17
N LYS A 239 -0.50 25.25 -33.88
CA LYS A 239 0.50 26.32 -33.83
C LYS A 239 -0.16 27.59 -33.30
N GLN A 240 0.49 28.23 -32.34
CA GLN A 240 0.06 29.55 -31.89
C GLN A 240 0.50 30.59 -32.93
N TYR A 241 -0.46 31.38 -33.42
CA TYR A 241 -0.20 32.54 -34.26
C TYR A 241 -0.58 33.80 -33.48
N ASN A 242 0.33 34.78 -33.48
CA ASN A 242 0.08 36.07 -32.86
C ASN A 242 -0.47 37.03 -33.91
N PHE A 243 -1.70 37.51 -33.70
CA PHE A 243 -2.35 38.46 -34.59
C PHE A 243 -2.44 39.82 -33.93
N ILE A 244 -2.12 40.88 -34.66
CA ILE A 244 -2.45 42.25 -34.27
C ILE A 244 -3.84 42.55 -34.83
N LEU A 245 -4.83 42.70 -33.96
CA LEU A 245 -6.21 42.97 -34.33
C LEU A 245 -6.61 44.37 -33.84
N SER A 246 -7.44 45.07 -34.60
CA SER A 246 -8.02 46.33 -34.14
C SER A 246 -8.95 46.11 -32.96
N ASP A 247 -9.11 47.10 -32.09
CA ASP A 247 -10.06 47.06 -30.96
C ASP A 247 -11.48 46.69 -31.40
N LYS A 248 -11.89 47.16 -32.59
CA LYS A 248 -13.18 46.82 -33.19
C LYS A 248 -13.30 45.33 -33.51
N ALA A 249 -12.25 44.71 -34.04
CA ALA A 249 -12.22 43.28 -34.34
C ALA A 249 -12.25 42.44 -33.05
N ILE A 250 -11.50 42.86 -32.02
CA ILE A 250 -11.50 42.20 -30.70
C ILE A 250 -12.90 42.24 -30.09
N LYS A 251 -13.59 43.40 -30.11
CA LYS A 251 -14.96 43.52 -29.61
C LYS A 251 -15.94 42.60 -30.35
N ARG A 252 -15.80 42.43 -31.67
CA ARG A 252 -16.63 41.49 -32.45
C ARG A 252 -16.35 40.04 -32.05
N LEU A 253 -15.07 39.69 -31.91
CA LEU A 253 -14.65 38.34 -31.50
C LEU A 253 -15.16 37.99 -30.09
N ASP A 254 -15.14 38.94 -29.17
CA ASP A 254 -15.69 38.78 -27.81
C ASP A 254 -17.19 38.56 -27.82
N ARG A 255 -17.91 39.30 -28.65
CA ARG A 255 -19.35 39.10 -28.83
C ARG A 255 -19.65 37.70 -29.38
N PHE A 256 -18.98 37.28 -30.45
CA PHE A 256 -19.17 35.93 -31.02
C PHE A 256 -18.81 34.82 -30.03
N SER A 257 -17.77 35.01 -29.23
CA SER A 257 -17.37 34.08 -28.18
C SER A 257 -18.46 33.94 -27.11
N LYS A 258 -19.07 35.06 -26.69
CA LYS A 258 -20.16 35.06 -25.68
C LYS A 258 -21.46 34.51 -26.22
N ASP A 259 -21.90 34.99 -27.38
CA ASP A 259 -23.21 34.64 -27.97
C ASP A 259 -23.32 33.14 -28.30
N HIS A 260 -22.20 32.49 -28.57
CA HIS A 260 -22.14 31.07 -28.94
C HIS A 260 -21.44 30.17 -27.91
N GLU A 261 -21.03 30.70 -26.75
CA GLU A 261 -20.30 29.96 -25.71
C GLU A 261 -19.02 29.24 -26.22
N LEU A 262 -18.34 29.84 -27.20
CA LEU A 262 -17.13 29.29 -27.81
C LEU A 262 -15.90 30.08 -27.38
N SER A 263 -14.72 29.43 -27.38
CA SER A 263 -13.47 30.15 -27.22
C SER A 263 -13.18 31.05 -28.43
N ARG A 264 -12.50 32.17 -28.22
CA ARG A 264 -12.07 33.08 -29.31
C ARG A 264 -11.32 32.34 -30.43
N ALA A 265 -10.43 31.42 -30.07
CA ALA A 265 -9.69 30.61 -31.03
C ALA A 265 -10.63 29.72 -31.85
N ARG A 266 -11.64 29.11 -31.21
CA ARG A 266 -12.61 28.27 -31.91
C ARG A 266 -13.48 29.05 -32.89
N VAL A 267 -13.86 30.28 -32.51
CA VAL A 267 -14.57 31.19 -33.42
C VAL A 267 -13.72 31.47 -34.67
N LEU A 268 -12.43 31.79 -34.50
CA LEU A 268 -11.53 32.04 -35.62
C LEU A 268 -11.35 30.81 -36.51
N GLU A 269 -11.19 29.60 -35.93
CA GLU A 269 -11.11 28.36 -36.71
C GLU A 269 -12.37 28.12 -37.55
N ILE A 270 -13.56 28.31 -36.97
CA ILE A 270 -14.83 28.14 -37.69
C ILE A 270 -14.93 29.14 -38.85
N LEU A 271 -14.59 30.40 -38.61
CA LEU A 271 -14.63 31.44 -39.65
C LEU A 271 -13.64 31.15 -40.78
N LEU A 272 -12.43 30.71 -40.46
CA LEU A 272 -11.42 30.32 -41.46
C LEU A 272 -11.89 29.10 -42.27
N GLN A 273 -12.44 28.09 -41.60
CA GLN A 273 -12.97 26.89 -42.26
C GLN A 273 -14.14 27.23 -43.17
N MET A 274 -15.10 28.03 -42.70
CA MET A 274 -16.24 28.45 -43.51
C MET A 274 -15.81 29.23 -44.75
N GLU A 275 -14.79 30.07 -44.63
CA GLU A 275 -14.28 30.82 -45.77
C GLU A 275 -13.49 29.94 -46.73
N ASP A 276 -12.69 28.99 -46.25
CA ASP A 276 -11.98 28.02 -47.09
C ASP A 276 -12.95 27.12 -47.88
N GLU A 277 -14.03 26.68 -47.24
CA GLU A 277 -15.05 25.83 -47.87
C GLU A 277 -15.95 26.58 -48.86
N LYS A 278 -16.26 27.85 -48.59
CA LYS A 278 -17.26 28.61 -49.37
C LYS A 278 -16.67 29.66 -50.31
N ASP A 279 -15.48 30.20 -50.02
CA ASP A 279 -14.78 31.26 -50.78
C ASP A 279 -15.67 32.48 -51.13
N LEU A 280 -16.52 32.89 -50.19
CA LEU A 280 -17.52 33.94 -50.43
C LEU A 280 -17.04 35.31 -49.94
N TYR A 281 -16.61 35.40 -48.68
CA TYR A 281 -16.52 36.68 -48.00
C TYR A 281 -15.21 37.43 -48.29
N LEU A 282 -14.07 36.74 -48.37
CA LEU A 282 -12.79 37.35 -48.71
C LEU A 282 -12.77 37.79 -50.17
N LYS A 283 -13.29 36.96 -51.08
CA LYS A 283 -13.33 37.26 -52.51
C LYS A 283 -14.14 38.52 -52.81
N GLU A 284 -15.31 38.65 -52.20
CA GLU A 284 -16.16 39.85 -52.33
C GLU A 284 -15.45 41.08 -51.75
N GLN A 285 -14.90 40.99 -50.54
CA GLN A 285 -14.20 42.11 -49.92
C GLN A 285 -12.94 42.53 -50.69
N ILE A 286 -12.20 41.58 -51.27
CA ILE A 286 -11.03 41.90 -52.10
C ILE A 286 -11.46 42.63 -53.37
N ARG A 287 -12.59 42.26 -54.00
CA ARG A 287 -13.11 42.96 -55.19
C ARG A 287 -13.46 44.42 -54.86
N VAL A 288 -14.19 44.64 -53.77
CA VAL A 288 -14.53 45.98 -53.27
C VAL A 288 -13.27 46.79 -52.95
N LEU A 289 -12.30 46.20 -52.25
CA LEU A 289 -11.05 46.88 -51.89
C LEU A 289 -10.16 47.22 -53.10
N ARG A 290 -10.24 46.43 -54.18
CA ARG A 290 -9.50 46.69 -55.42
C ARG A 290 -10.23 47.63 -56.39
N GLY A 291 -11.43 48.11 -56.03
CA GLY A 291 -12.21 49.01 -56.88
C GLY A 291 -12.64 48.38 -58.20
N ILE A 292 -12.76 47.05 -58.26
CA ILE A 292 -13.29 46.34 -59.43
C ILE A 292 -14.81 46.33 -59.27
N ASP A 293 -15.45 47.46 -59.55
CA ASP A 293 -16.91 47.53 -59.60
C ASP A 293 -17.41 47.27 -61.03
N GLN A 294 -18.17 46.17 -61.10
CA GLN A 294 -19.03 45.62 -62.16
C GLN A 294 -18.36 45.05 -63.42
#